data_AF-A0ABD3QT99-F1
#
_entry.id   AF-A0ABD3QT99-F1
#
_cell.length_a   1.000
_cell.length_b   1.000
_cell.length_c   1.000
_cell.angle_alpha   90.00
_cell.angle_beta   90.00
_cell.angle_gamma   90.00
#
_symmetry.space_group_name_H-M   'P 1'
#
loop_
_entity.id
_entity.type
_entity.pdbx_description
1 polymer ?
#
loop_
_entity_poly.entity_id
_entity_poly.type
_entity_poly.pdbx_seq_one_letter_code
_entity_poly.pdbx_strand_id
1 'polypeptide(L)'
;MATVSSGLIRQGSRNTTHLHRPQLFQALFSTKSSSKPGNSTWERSAKRVKDTDVTDPYLDKIRAETVDSALQLKTIEDELCGAIGKALGKQGDKVLAAIRDMTNEHMRYTECIESREFNAALEFANRHNEARKRAIKARWELLVHRQAVGFTVDNHSVVHETFPIHDALPDTLTALDGARGEHDNLSTAEYHAKSNPSDLTKEKFPDQLDWWRTRGRWK
;
A
#
# COMPACT_ATOMS: atom_id res chain seq x y z
N MET A 1 25.94 7.44 46.04
CA MET A 1 26.79 6.23 45.95
C MET A 1 26.35 5.48 44.71
N ALA A 2 27.13 5.11 43.71
CA ALA A 2 28.55 5.19 43.36
C ALA A 2 28.58 4.86 41.84
N THR A 3 29.04 5.78 40.98
CA THR A 3 30.24 5.67 40.12
C THR A 3 30.33 4.47 39.17
N VAL A 4 30.27 4.72 37.85
CA VAL A 4 31.40 4.71 36.87
C VAL A 4 31.94 3.32 36.51
N SER A 5 31.88 2.94 35.23
CA SER A 5 33.04 2.32 34.59
C SER A 5 33.04 2.45 33.06
N SER A 6 34.15 3.02 32.60
CA SER A 6 34.55 3.28 31.22
C SER A 6 35.34 2.10 30.64
N GLY A 7 35.41 2.01 29.31
CA GLY A 7 36.38 1.21 28.55
C GLY A 7 36.14 1.45 27.05
N LEU A 8 36.82 2.34 26.32
CA LEU A 8 38.24 2.57 26.02
C LEU A 8 38.85 1.58 24.97
N ILE A 9 38.98 2.12 23.74
CA ILE A 9 40.08 1.98 22.74
C ILE A 9 40.37 0.61 22.08
N ARG A 10 40.37 0.61 20.73
CA ARG A 10 41.51 0.09 19.96
C ARG A 10 41.67 0.75 18.59
N GLN A 11 42.84 1.32 18.36
CA GLN A 11 43.36 1.73 17.04
C GLN A 11 43.82 0.52 16.24
N GLY A 12 43.78 0.62 14.90
CA GLY A 12 44.42 -0.31 13.97
C GLY A 12 44.92 0.44 12.74
N SER A 13 46.21 0.29 12.45
CA SER A 13 47.05 1.11 11.57
C SER A 13 47.63 0.27 10.43
N ARG A 14 47.65 0.86 9.21
CA ARG A 14 48.58 0.71 8.06
C ARG A 14 48.70 -0.62 7.29
N ASN A 15 48.73 -0.48 5.94
CA ASN A 15 49.79 -0.92 4.99
C ASN A 15 49.37 -0.43 3.58
N THR A 16 49.96 0.59 2.94
CA THR A 16 51.26 0.67 2.20
C THR A 16 51.54 -0.47 1.22
N THR A 17 51.35 -0.23 -0.08
CA THR A 17 52.27 -0.71 -1.11
C THR A 17 52.52 0.40 -2.15
N HIS A 18 53.80 0.68 -2.32
CA HIS A 18 54.43 1.54 -3.31
C HIS A 18 54.41 0.86 -4.67
N LEU A 19 54.16 1.61 -5.76
CA LEU A 19 54.72 1.29 -7.07
C LEU A 19 55.12 2.57 -7.81
N HIS A 20 56.20 2.42 -8.55
CA HIS A 20 57.24 3.41 -8.84
C HIS A 20 57.01 4.13 -10.18
N ARG A 21 57.47 5.39 -10.23
CA ARG A 21 57.59 6.34 -11.36
C ARG A 21 58.45 5.82 -12.54
N PRO A 22 58.36 6.38 -13.78
CA PRO A 22 59.10 7.61 -14.16
C PRO A 22 58.29 8.58 -15.07
N GLN A 23 58.26 9.91 -14.87
CA GLN A 23 59.19 10.96 -15.33
C GLN A 23 59.39 11.05 -16.86
N LEU A 24 58.73 12.05 -17.47
CA LEU A 24 59.30 13.18 -18.25
C LEU A 24 58.48 13.48 -19.51
N PHE A 25 57.79 14.63 -19.51
CA PHE A 25 57.89 15.60 -20.60
C PHE A 25 57.50 16.98 -20.06
N GLN A 26 58.48 17.90 -20.09
CA GLN A 26 58.27 19.33 -19.90
C GLN A 26 57.48 19.86 -21.11
N ALA A 27 56.42 20.62 -20.84
CA ALA A 27 55.93 21.63 -21.76
C ALA A 27 55.51 22.85 -20.95
N LEU A 28 56.29 23.91 -21.14
CA LEU A 28 56.12 25.26 -20.63
C LEU A 28 54.81 25.87 -21.14
N PHE A 29 53.84 26.10 -20.26
CA PHE A 29 52.82 27.12 -20.51
C PHE A 29 52.58 27.95 -19.25
N SER A 30 53.33 29.05 -19.22
CA SER A 30 52.88 30.41 -18.88
C SER A 30 51.70 30.54 -17.91
N THR A 31 52.03 31.09 -16.76
CA THR A 31 51.18 31.74 -15.76
C THR A 31 50.02 32.54 -16.36
N LYS A 32 48.79 32.17 -16.01
CA LYS A 32 47.67 33.13 -15.91
C LYS A 32 46.84 32.78 -14.67
N SER A 33 46.85 33.72 -13.73
CA SER A 33 46.06 33.71 -12.51
C SER A 33 44.58 33.45 -12.81
N SER A 34 44.06 32.31 -12.38
CA SER A 34 42.61 32.08 -12.34
C SER A 34 42.04 32.86 -11.16
N SER A 35 41.74 34.14 -11.38
CA SER A 35 40.86 34.90 -10.50
C SER A 35 39.54 34.14 -10.38
N LYS A 36 39.15 33.77 -9.15
CA LYS A 36 37.78 33.36 -8.83
C LYS A 36 36.81 34.30 -9.57
N PRO A 37 35.81 33.81 -10.32
CA PRO A 37 34.79 34.68 -10.88
C PRO A 37 34.06 35.30 -9.70
N GLY A 38 34.38 36.57 -9.40
CA GLY A 38 33.65 37.34 -8.41
C GLY A 38 32.20 37.40 -8.86
N ASN A 39 31.28 37.07 -7.96
CA ASN A 39 29.83 37.10 -8.15
C ASN A 39 29.47 38.19 -9.14
N SER A 40 28.88 37.78 -10.26
CA SER A 40 28.66 38.64 -11.41
C SER A 40 27.91 39.90 -10.97
N THR A 41 28.19 41.02 -11.63
CA THR A 41 27.53 42.29 -11.32
C THR A 41 26.00 42.16 -11.39
N TRP A 42 25.48 41.28 -12.27
CA TRP A 42 24.06 40.97 -12.35
C TRP A 42 23.54 40.21 -11.12
N GLU A 43 24.31 39.29 -10.55
CA GLU A 43 23.92 38.54 -9.34
C GLU A 43 23.92 39.44 -8.10
N ARG A 44 24.86 40.39 -8.01
CA ARG A 44 24.88 41.41 -6.94
C ARG A 44 23.75 42.41 -7.09
N SER A 45 23.45 42.85 -8.30
CA SER A 45 22.31 43.74 -8.58
C SER A 45 20.98 43.05 -8.31
N ALA A 46 20.84 41.77 -8.69
CA ALA A 46 19.65 40.97 -8.41
C ALA A 46 19.45 40.72 -6.91
N LYS A 47 20.53 40.44 -6.16
CA LYS A 47 20.46 40.36 -4.68
C LYS A 47 20.07 41.71 -4.06
N ARG A 48 20.62 42.83 -4.56
CA ARG A 48 20.31 44.18 -4.07
C ARG A 48 18.86 44.61 -4.32
N VAL A 49 18.21 44.06 -5.36
CA VAL A 49 16.77 44.28 -5.64
C VAL A 49 15.88 43.38 -4.77
N LYS A 50 16.38 42.24 -4.28
CA LYS A 50 15.65 41.38 -3.33
C LYS A 50 15.71 41.91 -1.89
N ASP A 51 16.80 42.58 -1.53
CA ASP A 51 17.07 43.08 -0.16
C ASP A 51 16.83 44.59 -0.01
N THR A 52 15.94 45.20 -0.80
CA THR A 52 15.42 46.52 -0.44
C THR A 52 14.30 46.33 0.58
N ASP A 53 14.63 46.51 1.86
CA ASP A 53 13.71 46.72 2.99
C ASP A 53 12.90 48.03 2.84
N VAL A 54 12.47 48.34 1.61
CA VAL A 54 11.53 49.42 1.35
C VAL A 54 10.16 48.85 1.70
N THR A 55 9.69 49.20 2.89
CA THR A 55 8.30 49.10 3.30
C THR A 55 7.47 49.99 2.38
N ASP A 56 7.15 49.50 1.19
CA ASP A 56 6.21 50.14 0.28
C ASP A 56 4.79 49.76 0.75
N PRO A 57 4.00 50.73 1.27
CA PRO A 57 2.65 50.46 1.74
C PRO A 57 1.76 49.87 0.64
N TYR A 58 2.09 50.10 -0.63
CA TYR A 58 1.37 49.54 -1.76
C TYR A 58 1.70 48.05 -1.98
N LEU A 59 2.98 47.66 -1.90
CA LEU A 59 3.37 46.25 -2.00
C LEU A 59 2.92 45.44 -0.79
N ASP A 60 2.87 46.05 0.40
CA ASP A 60 2.32 45.39 1.59
C ASP A 60 0.79 45.24 1.51
N LYS A 61 0.07 46.20 0.91
CA LYS A 61 -1.35 46.03 0.57
C LYS A 61 -1.54 44.93 -0.46
N ILE A 62 -0.73 44.89 -1.52
CA ILE A 62 -0.79 43.82 -2.52
C ILE A 62 -0.49 42.50 -1.83
N ARG A 63 0.56 42.35 -1.02
CA ARG A 63 0.86 41.09 -0.31
C ARG A 63 -0.23 40.69 0.70
N ALA A 64 -0.89 41.66 1.34
CA ALA A 64 -2.02 41.41 2.23
C ALA A 64 -3.30 41.02 1.47
N GLU A 65 -3.45 41.46 0.21
CA GLU A 65 -4.62 41.22 -0.63
C GLU A 65 -4.44 40.02 -1.58
N THR A 66 -3.22 39.78 -2.08
CA THR A 66 -2.84 38.60 -2.85
C THR A 66 -2.76 37.44 -1.90
N VAL A 67 -3.83 36.66 -1.90
CA VAL A 67 -3.84 35.37 -1.22
C VAL A 67 -2.72 34.51 -1.79
N ASP A 68 -1.89 33.97 -0.89
CA ASP A 68 -0.84 33.04 -1.28
C ASP A 68 -1.45 31.83 -1.99
N SER A 69 -1.21 31.74 -3.30
CA SER A 69 -1.75 30.66 -4.13
C SER A 69 -1.24 29.29 -3.67
N ALA A 70 -0.04 29.23 -3.08
CA ALA A 70 0.49 27.98 -2.53
C ALA A 70 -0.32 27.53 -1.30
N LEU A 71 -0.69 28.47 -0.43
CA LEU A 71 -1.55 28.18 0.72
C LEU A 71 -2.94 27.71 0.27
N GLN A 72 -3.53 28.34 -0.73
CA GLN A 72 -4.85 27.93 -1.26
C GLN A 72 -4.83 26.51 -1.85
N LEU A 73 -3.80 26.20 -2.66
CA LEU A 73 -3.66 24.86 -3.24
C LEU A 73 -3.53 23.80 -2.15
N LYS A 74 -2.74 24.08 -1.10
CA LYS A 74 -2.61 23.18 0.03
C LYS A 74 -3.93 22.97 0.78
N THR A 75 -4.68 24.03 1.04
CA THR A 75 -6.00 23.90 1.69
C THR A 75 -6.95 23.02 0.87
N ILE A 76 -6.99 23.23 -0.46
CA ILE A 76 -7.81 22.40 -1.36
C ILE A 76 -7.33 20.94 -1.35
N GLU A 77 -6.03 20.70 -1.36
CA GLU A 77 -5.44 19.36 -1.28
C GLU A 77 -5.86 18.64 0.01
N ASP A 78 -5.72 19.31 1.17
CA ASP A 78 -6.09 18.76 2.48
C ASP A 78 -7.60 18.44 2.54
N GLU A 79 -8.46 19.31 2.02
CA GLU A 79 -9.90 19.09 1.93
C GLU A 79 -10.26 17.89 1.04
N LEU A 80 -9.59 17.78 -0.11
CA LEU A 80 -9.82 16.70 -1.08
C LEU A 80 -9.35 15.36 -0.52
N CYS A 81 -8.17 15.31 0.11
CA CYS A 81 -7.67 14.14 0.84
C CYS A 81 -8.63 13.72 1.97
N GLY A 82 -9.16 14.68 2.73
CA GLY A 82 -10.15 14.41 3.78
C GLY A 82 -11.45 13.82 3.23
N ALA A 83 -11.97 14.38 2.13
CA ALA A 83 -13.18 13.90 1.47
C ALA A 83 -13.02 12.48 0.91
N ILE A 84 -11.90 12.20 0.25
CA ILE A 84 -11.52 10.88 -0.26
C ILE A 84 -11.43 9.87 0.89
N GLY A 85 -10.70 10.22 1.95
CA GLY A 85 -10.53 9.36 3.12
C GLY A 85 -11.87 8.97 3.74
N LYS A 86 -12.79 9.93 3.89
CA LYS A 86 -14.14 9.70 4.41
C LYS A 86 -14.97 8.79 3.49
N ALA A 87 -14.86 8.97 2.17
CA ALA A 87 -15.56 8.13 1.21
C ALA A 87 -15.06 6.67 1.22
N LEU A 88 -13.73 6.49 1.23
CA LEU A 88 -13.11 5.17 1.35
C LEU A 88 -13.42 4.50 2.68
N GLY A 89 -13.44 5.25 3.78
CA GLY A 89 -13.84 4.76 5.11
C GLY A 89 -15.25 4.19 5.10
N LYS A 90 -16.23 4.94 4.56
CA LYS A 90 -17.61 4.45 4.41
C LYS A 90 -17.73 3.19 3.56
N GLN A 91 -16.88 3.05 2.53
CA GLN A 91 -16.87 1.85 1.72
C GLN A 91 -16.26 0.66 2.47
N GLY A 92 -15.20 0.88 3.26
CA GLY A 92 -14.65 -0.10 4.19
C GLY A 92 -15.68 -0.57 5.22
N ASP A 93 -16.49 0.34 5.76
CA ASP A 93 -17.57 0.01 6.71
C ASP A 93 -18.60 -0.97 6.11
N LYS A 94 -18.89 -0.87 4.81
CA LYS A 94 -19.78 -1.86 4.14
C LYS A 94 -19.17 -3.26 4.12
N VAL A 95 -17.86 -3.36 3.90
CA VAL A 95 -17.15 -4.64 3.94
C VAL A 95 -17.20 -5.22 5.35
N LEU A 96 -16.90 -4.40 6.36
CA LEU A 96 -16.95 -4.81 7.77
C LEU A 96 -18.35 -5.23 8.20
N ALA A 97 -19.39 -4.50 7.78
CA ALA A 97 -20.78 -4.87 8.07
C ALA A 97 -21.13 -6.24 7.48
N ALA A 98 -20.77 -6.49 6.21
CA ALA A 98 -21.03 -7.79 5.58
C ALA A 98 -20.23 -8.94 6.22
N ILE A 99 -18.99 -8.69 6.66
CA ILE A 99 -18.18 -9.67 7.41
C ILE A 99 -18.81 -9.96 8.78
N ARG A 100 -19.29 -8.95 9.50
CA ARG A 100 -19.99 -9.15 10.78
C ARG A 100 -21.25 -10.00 10.62
N ASP A 101 -22.06 -9.72 9.60
CA ASP A 101 -23.23 -10.55 9.27
C ASP A 101 -22.80 -12.00 9.03
N MET A 102 -21.76 -12.20 8.21
CA MET A 102 -21.22 -13.52 7.88
C MET A 102 -20.75 -14.28 9.14
N THR A 103 -20.03 -13.62 10.05
CA THR A 103 -19.58 -14.21 11.33
C THR A 103 -20.75 -14.56 12.24
N ASN A 104 -21.77 -13.70 12.33
CA ASN A 104 -22.95 -13.96 13.14
C ASN A 104 -23.72 -15.19 12.65
N GLU A 105 -23.92 -15.33 11.33
CA GLU A 105 -24.59 -16.50 10.77
C GLU A 105 -23.71 -17.77 10.90
N HIS A 106 -22.38 -17.64 10.85
CA HIS A 106 -21.47 -18.77 11.13
C HIS A 106 -21.58 -19.27 12.57
N MET A 107 -21.69 -18.36 13.54
CA MET A 107 -21.89 -18.75 14.94
C MET A 107 -23.21 -19.53 15.11
N ARG A 108 -24.31 -19.02 14.55
CA ARG A 108 -25.61 -19.70 14.58
C ARG A 108 -25.59 -21.06 13.89
N TYR A 109 -24.92 -21.14 12.75
CA TYR A 109 -24.67 -22.41 12.07
C TYR A 109 -23.99 -23.41 13.01
N THR A 110 -22.92 -22.99 13.68
CA THR A 110 -22.16 -23.83 14.61
C THR A 110 -23.03 -24.32 15.77
N GLU A 111 -23.83 -23.43 16.39
CA GLU A 111 -24.77 -23.77 17.46
C GLU A 111 -25.83 -24.80 17.02
N CYS A 112 -26.38 -24.67 15.80
CA CYS A 112 -27.33 -25.62 15.25
C CYS A 112 -26.70 -26.99 14.94
N ILE A 113 -25.45 -27.00 14.46
CA ILE A 113 -24.69 -28.24 14.24
C ILE A 113 -24.48 -28.98 15.57
N GLU A 114 -24.08 -28.26 16.62
CA GLU A 114 -23.90 -28.83 17.97
C GLU A 114 -25.23 -29.37 18.53
N SER A 115 -26.32 -28.65 18.31
CA SER A 115 -27.68 -29.03 18.72
C SER A 115 -28.31 -30.12 17.84
N ARG A 116 -27.63 -30.56 16.77
CA ARG A 116 -28.10 -31.55 15.77
C ARG A 116 -29.36 -31.12 15.01
N GLU A 117 -29.56 -29.82 14.86
CA GLU A 117 -30.67 -29.23 14.09
C GLU A 117 -30.22 -28.94 12.65
N PHE A 118 -30.06 -30.00 11.85
CA PHE A 118 -29.44 -29.91 10.52
C PHE A 118 -30.20 -29.04 9.52
N ASN A 119 -31.54 -29.04 9.57
CA ASN A 119 -32.35 -28.20 8.68
C ASN A 119 -32.14 -26.70 8.97
N ALA A 120 -32.10 -26.33 10.26
CA ALA A 120 -31.82 -24.95 10.67
C ALA A 120 -30.37 -24.55 10.33
N ALA A 121 -29.41 -25.46 10.56
CA ALA A 121 -28.02 -25.25 10.15
C ALA A 121 -27.91 -24.95 8.65
N LEU A 122 -28.63 -25.68 7.79
CA LEU A 122 -28.61 -25.44 6.35
C LEU A 122 -29.13 -24.04 5.98
N GLU A 123 -30.16 -23.55 6.66
CA GLU A 123 -30.64 -22.18 6.45
C GLU A 123 -29.59 -21.13 6.83
N PHE A 124 -28.90 -21.33 7.96
CA PHE A 124 -27.83 -20.43 8.39
C PHE A 124 -26.60 -20.50 7.47
N ALA A 125 -26.26 -21.68 6.94
CA ALA A 125 -25.21 -21.84 5.94
C ALA A 125 -25.51 -21.04 4.66
N ASN A 126 -26.74 -21.13 4.16
CA ASN A 126 -27.18 -20.34 3.00
C ASN A 126 -27.07 -18.83 3.27
N ARG A 127 -27.54 -18.36 4.43
CA ARG A 127 -27.45 -16.93 4.81
C ARG A 127 -26.00 -16.46 4.97
N HIS A 128 -25.14 -17.29 5.55
CA HIS A 128 -23.71 -17.05 5.63
C HIS A 128 -23.10 -16.88 4.23
N ASN A 129 -23.43 -17.77 3.30
CA ASN A 129 -22.92 -17.71 1.93
C ASN A 129 -23.44 -16.50 1.15
N GLU A 130 -24.68 -16.07 1.38
CA GLU A 130 -25.20 -14.80 0.86
C GLU A 130 -24.47 -13.59 1.46
N ALA A 131 -24.22 -13.58 2.77
CA ALA A 131 -23.41 -12.55 3.42
C ALA A 131 -21.97 -12.51 2.88
N ARG A 132 -21.37 -13.68 2.63
CA ARG A 132 -20.06 -13.83 2.01
C ARG A 132 -20.03 -13.24 0.59
N LYS A 133 -21.03 -13.52 -0.24
CA LYS A 133 -21.15 -12.91 -1.59
C LYS A 133 -21.23 -11.37 -1.50
N ARG A 134 -22.00 -10.84 -0.53
CA ARG A 134 -22.06 -9.40 -0.26
C ARG A 134 -20.70 -8.84 0.16
N ALA A 135 -19.98 -9.52 1.04
CA ALA A 135 -18.65 -9.10 1.50
C ALA A 135 -17.63 -9.08 0.34
N ILE A 136 -17.62 -10.11 -0.52
CA ILE A 136 -16.75 -10.18 -1.70
C ILE A 136 -17.04 -9.02 -2.65
N LYS A 137 -18.33 -8.75 -2.92
CA LYS A 137 -18.74 -7.63 -3.77
C LYS A 137 -18.31 -6.29 -3.19
N ALA A 138 -18.57 -6.05 -1.90
CA ALA A 138 -18.19 -4.80 -1.24
C ALA A 138 -16.66 -4.61 -1.23
N ARG A 139 -15.89 -5.69 -1.05
CA ARG A 139 -14.42 -5.67 -1.10
C ARG A 139 -13.91 -5.35 -2.50
N TRP A 140 -14.52 -5.92 -3.54
CA TRP A 140 -14.22 -5.56 -4.92
C TRP A 140 -14.50 -4.10 -5.23
N GLU A 141 -15.65 -3.58 -4.79
CA GLU A 141 -15.97 -2.14 -4.93
C GLU A 141 -14.92 -1.27 -4.23
N LEU A 142 -14.48 -1.65 -3.01
CA LEU A 142 -13.42 -0.94 -2.29
C LEU A 142 -12.09 -0.92 -3.07
N LEU A 143 -11.70 -2.06 -3.66
CA LEU A 143 -10.50 -2.14 -4.51
C LEU A 143 -10.58 -1.18 -5.68
N VAL A 144 -11.71 -1.16 -6.39
CA VAL A 144 -11.95 -0.28 -7.54
C VAL A 144 -11.88 1.19 -7.10
N HIS A 145 -12.52 1.56 -5.99
CA HIS A 145 -12.48 2.92 -5.47
C HIS A 145 -11.06 3.36 -5.08
N ARG A 146 -10.29 2.49 -4.43
CA ARG A 146 -8.89 2.78 -4.10
C ARG A 146 -8.03 2.99 -5.36
N GLN A 147 -8.23 2.15 -6.38
CA GLN A 147 -7.51 2.29 -7.64
C GLN A 147 -7.87 3.60 -8.36
N ALA A 148 -9.15 3.98 -8.38
CA ALA A 148 -9.62 5.24 -8.97
C ALA A 148 -9.01 6.49 -8.31
N VAL A 149 -8.64 6.39 -7.03
CA VAL A 149 -7.98 7.45 -6.26
C VAL A 149 -6.45 7.45 -6.46
N GLY A 150 -5.88 6.42 -7.08
CA GLY A 150 -4.45 6.34 -7.38
C GLY A 150 -3.66 5.36 -6.50
N PHE A 151 -4.31 4.58 -5.62
CA PHE A 151 -3.67 3.48 -4.90
C PHE A 151 -3.45 2.28 -5.84
N THR A 152 -2.36 2.32 -6.61
CA THR A 152 -2.05 1.30 -7.62
C THR A 152 -1.07 0.23 -7.12
N VAL A 153 -0.11 0.63 -6.27
CA VAL A 153 0.91 -0.28 -5.73
C VAL A 153 0.32 -1.09 -4.57
N ASP A 154 0.43 -2.41 -4.68
CA ASP A 154 0.05 -3.39 -3.65
C ASP A 154 -1.38 -3.26 -3.08
N ASN A 155 -2.30 -2.71 -3.86
CA ASN A 155 -3.66 -2.45 -3.40
C ASN A 155 -4.41 -3.73 -3.01
N HIS A 156 -4.18 -4.82 -3.76
CA HIS A 156 -4.82 -6.10 -3.50
C HIS A 156 -4.36 -6.72 -2.18
N SER A 157 -3.06 -6.82 -1.90
CA SER A 157 -2.58 -7.45 -0.66
C SER A 157 -3.10 -6.71 0.56
N VAL A 158 -2.95 -5.38 0.57
CA VAL A 158 -3.43 -4.52 1.67
C VAL A 158 -4.92 -4.73 1.94
N VAL A 159 -5.77 -4.72 0.91
CA VAL A 159 -7.23 -4.88 1.11
C VAL A 159 -7.59 -6.31 1.53
N HIS A 160 -6.92 -7.34 1.01
CA HIS A 160 -7.18 -8.72 1.39
C HIS A 160 -6.73 -9.04 2.82
N GLU A 161 -5.60 -8.47 3.26
CA GLU A 161 -5.10 -8.58 4.64
C GLU A 161 -5.97 -7.81 5.63
N THR A 162 -6.42 -6.60 5.25
CA THR A 162 -7.25 -5.75 6.12
C THR A 162 -8.67 -6.31 6.27
N PHE A 163 -9.22 -6.91 5.22
CA PHE A 163 -10.59 -7.43 5.18
C PHE A 163 -10.59 -8.92 4.78
N PRO A 164 -10.20 -9.81 5.71
CA PRO A 164 -10.22 -11.25 5.48
C PRO A 164 -11.68 -11.73 5.35
N ILE A 165 -11.94 -12.57 4.35
CA ILE A 165 -13.25 -13.19 4.12
C ILE A 165 -13.02 -14.70 4.14
N HIS A 166 -13.71 -15.40 5.04
CA HIS A 166 -13.60 -16.85 5.22
C HIS A 166 -14.28 -17.63 4.09
N ASP A 167 -14.06 -18.94 4.05
CA ASP A 167 -14.59 -19.81 3.03
C ASP A 167 -16.10 -20.03 3.16
N ALA A 168 -16.71 -20.56 2.09
CA ALA A 168 -18.14 -20.83 2.05
C ALA A 168 -18.48 -22.06 2.90
N LEU A 169 -19.65 -22.03 3.54
CA LEU A 169 -20.21 -23.18 4.25
C LEU A 169 -20.88 -24.16 3.26
N PRO A 170 -21.03 -25.44 3.62
CA PRO A 170 -21.72 -26.41 2.77
C PRO A 170 -23.23 -26.10 2.64
N ASP A 171 -23.71 -26.03 1.40
CA ASP A 171 -25.11 -25.71 1.05
C ASP A 171 -26.02 -26.94 0.90
N THR A 172 -25.48 -28.16 1.07
CA THR A 172 -26.23 -29.41 0.89
C THR A 172 -26.06 -30.34 2.08
N LEU A 173 -27.16 -31.02 2.48
CA LEU A 173 -27.17 -32.03 3.55
C LEU A 173 -26.15 -33.15 3.29
N THR A 174 -25.97 -33.55 2.03
CA THR A 174 -25.00 -34.58 1.65
C THR A 174 -23.56 -34.16 1.90
N ALA A 175 -23.26 -32.87 1.77
CA ALA A 175 -21.94 -32.32 2.08
C ALA A 175 -21.69 -32.20 3.60
N LEU A 176 -22.74 -32.02 4.41
CA LEU A 176 -22.64 -32.07 5.86
C LEU A 176 -22.25 -33.48 6.37
N ASP A 177 -22.86 -34.53 5.81
CA ASP A 177 -22.56 -35.91 6.23
C ASP A 177 -21.15 -36.35 5.81
N GLY A 178 -20.66 -35.89 4.65
CA GLY A 178 -19.28 -36.14 4.19
C GLY A 178 -18.21 -35.50 5.09
N ALA A 179 -18.47 -34.30 5.63
CA ALA A 179 -17.56 -33.61 6.54
C ALA A 179 -17.35 -34.34 7.89
N ARG A 180 -18.25 -35.26 8.25
CA ARG A 180 -18.18 -36.05 9.49
C ARG A 180 -17.24 -37.27 9.37
N GLY A 181 -16.87 -37.66 8.15
CA GLY A 181 -16.10 -38.89 7.86
C GLY A 181 -14.58 -38.73 7.73
N GLU A 182 -14.04 -37.51 7.72
CA GLU A 182 -12.61 -37.25 7.41
C GLU A 182 -11.82 -36.66 8.59
N HIS A 183 -12.20 -36.95 9.83
CA HIS A 183 -11.51 -36.43 11.02
C HIS A 183 -10.44 -37.35 11.64
N ASP A 184 -10.03 -38.41 10.93
CA ASP A 184 -8.89 -39.27 11.29
C ASP A 184 -7.97 -39.45 10.07
N ASN A 185 -7.25 -38.41 9.64
CA ASN A 185 -5.89 -38.50 9.07
C ASN A 185 -5.32 -37.14 8.62
N LEU A 186 -4.33 -36.68 9.39
CA LEU A 186 -3.07 -36.05 8.98
C LEU A 186 -3.01 -34.69 8.21
N SER A 187 -2.32 -33.77 8.90
CA SER A 187 -1.16 -32.97 8.46
C SER A 187 -1.24 -32.08 7.21
N THR A 188 -0.98 -30.79 7.47
CA THR A 188 -0.06 -29.90 6.74
C THR A 188 0.58 -30.47 5.48
N ALA A 189 -0.06 -30.30 4.32
CA ALA A 189 0.62 -30.25 3.02
C ALA A 189 -0.32 -29.64 1.97
N GLU A 190 0.19 -28.61 1.31
CA GLU A 190 -0.17 -28.09 -0.01
C GLU A 190 -1.27 -28.84 -0.78
N TYR A 191 -2.46 -28.24 -0.84
CA TYR A 191 -3.49 -28.68 -1.78
C TYR A 191 -3.32 -27.98 -3.12
N HIS A 192 -2.50 -28.60 -3.96
CA HIS A 192 -2.59 -28.47 -5.41
C HIS A 192 -3.92 -29.05 -5.89
N ALA A 193 -4.75 -28.19 -6.48
CA ALA A 193 -6.00 -28.55 -7.13
C ALA A 193 -5.79 -29.57 -8.26
N LYS A 194 -6.41 -30.75 -8.15
CA LYS A 194 -6.68 -31.64 -9.28
C LYS A 194 -8.15 -31.52 -9.64
N SER A 195 -8.41 -30.91 -10.79
CA SER A 195 -9.71 -30.85 -11.44
C SER A 195 -9.88 -32.07 -12.37
N ASN A 196 -11.09 -32.63 -12.37
CA ASN A 196 -11.50 -33.70 -13.29
C ASN A 196 -11.48 -33.22 -14.76
N PRO A 197 -11.12 -34.09 -15.72
CA PRO A 197 -10.95 -33.71 -17.12
C PRO A 197 -12.21 -34.05 -17.94
N SER A 198 -13.27 -33.26 -17.82
CA SER A 198 -14.38 -33.32 -18.79
C SER A 198 -15.28 -32.08 -18.68
N ASP A 199 -14.79 -30.94 -19.15
CA ASP A 199 -15.63 -29.83 -19.63
C ASP A 199 -14.75 -28.78 -20.34
N LEU A 200 -14.32 -29.13 -21.54
CA LEU A 200 -13.89 -28.19 -22.61
C LEU A 200 -15.18 -27.95 -23.41
N THR A 201 -15.83 -26.79 -23.46
CA THR A 201 -15.35 -25.50 -24.01
C THR A 201 -16.25 -24.35 -23.52
N LYS A 202 -15.96 -23.79 -22.36
CA LYS A 202 -16.23 -22.37 -22.10
C LYS A 202 -14.89 -21.79 -21.77
N GLU A 203 -14.43 -20.81 -22.54
CA GLU A 203 -13.24 -20.04 -22.18
C GLU A 203 -13.50 -19.44 -20.80
N LYS A 204 -13.02 -20.13 -19.76
CA LYS A 204 -13.01 -19.61 -18.40
C LYS A 204 -12.12 -18.39 -18.48
N PHE A 205 -12.73 -17.21 -18.33
CA PHE A 205 -12.02 -15.97 -18.15
C PHE A 205 -10.91 -16.26 -17.11
N PRO A 206 -9.62 -16.13 -17.48
CA PRO A 206 -8.54 -16.52 -16.60
C PRO A 206 -8.65 -15.72 -15.31
N ASP A 207 -8.16 -16.30 -14.22
CA ASP A 207 -8.14 -15.68 -12.90
C ASP A 207 -7.77 -14.20 -13.02
N GLN A 208 -8.54 -13.33 -12.37
CA GLN A 208 -8.52 -11.88 -12.63
C GLN A 208 -7.10 -11.31 -12.41
N LEU A 209 -6.33 -11.93 -11.50
CA LEU A 209 -4.93 -11.64 -11.24
C LEU A 209 -4.01 -11.92 -12.45
N ASP A 210 -4.27 -12.98 -13.20
CA ASP A 210 -3.48 -13.40 -14.35
C ASP A 210 -3.70 -12.48 -15.55
N TRP A 211 -4.94 -11.99 -15.72
CA TRP A 211 -5.26 -10.96 -16.71
C TRP A 211 -4.51 -9.64 -16.46
N TRP A 212 -4.46 -9.19 -15.20
CA TRP A 212 -3.73 -7.98 -14.81
C TRP A 212 -2.20 -8.12 -14.95
N ARG A 213 -1.63 -9.28 -14.62
CA ARG A 213 -0.20 -9.56 -14.86
C ARG A 213 0.16 -9.49 -16.34
N THR A 214 -0.75 -9.95 -17.20
CA THR A 214 -0.54 -10.04 -18.65
C THR A 214 -0.72 -8.70 -19.36
N ARG A 215 -1.70 -7.87 -18.95
CA ARG A 215 -2.04 -6.62 -19.65
C ARG A 215 -1.78 -5.32 -18.89
N GLY A 216 -1.53 -5.36 -17.59
CA GLY A 216 -1.41 -4.18 -16.72
C GLY A 216 -0.03 -3.52 -16.67
N ARG A 217 1.02 -4.13 -17.23
CA ARG A 217 2.33 -3.47 -17.34
C ARG A 217 2.35 -2.54 -18.54
N TRP A 218 1.98 -1.29 -18.33
CA TRP A 218 2.38 -0.20 -19.23
C TRP A 218 3.91 -0.11 -19.16
N LYS A 219 4.57 -0.42 -20.28
CA LYS A 219 6.00 -0.14 -20.49
C LYS A 219 6.22 1.33 -20.77
#